data_AF-A0A803NDR5-F1
#
_entry.id   AF-A0A803NDR5-F1
#
_cell.length_a   1.000
_cell.length_b   1.000
_cell.length_c   1.000
_cell.angle_alpha   90.00
_cell.angle_beta   90.00
_cell.angle_gamma   90.00
#
_symmetry.space_group_name_H-M   'P 1'
#
loop_
_entity.id
_entity.type
_entity.pdbx_description
1 polymer ?
#
loop_
_entity_poly.entity_id
_entity_poly.type
_entity_poly.pdbx_seq_one_letter_code
_entity_poly.pdbx_strand_id
1 'polypeptide(L)'
;MVVLRLSVVVVVLLTFVQWCAYSQSPSQLFVDITLVKSTTAKDLGAYCLDGSLPAYHFSKGFGSGTNNWLLHIETKSLYFRGQKIWQAMISDLLPQGLAHAEKALLSGDSAGGLAVFLHCDNFSRSLPGNATVKCISDAGLFLDIKDVAHNDTIRSLFHDVVSLQGVEQNFESRVHQFSKRS
;
A
#
# COMPACT_ATOMS: atom_id res chain seq x y z
N MET A 1 -0.80 -16.52 58.70
CA MET A 1 -0.84 -17.42 57.51
C MET A 1 -1.55 -16.83 56.29
N VAL A 2 -2.54 -15.94 56.43
CA VAL A 2 -3.27 -15.35 55.28
C VAL A 2 -2.44 -14.30 54.53
N VAL A 3 -1.73 -13.43 55.24
CA VAL A 3 -0.89 -12.37 54.65
C VAL A 3 0.23 -12.95 53.78
N LEU A 4 0.90 -14.02 54.25
CA LEU A 4 1.96 -14.72 53.52
C LEU A 4 1.45 -15.34 52.20
N ARG A 5 0.19 -15.81 52.16
CA ARG A 5 -0.43 -16.36 50.95
C ARG A 5 -0.78 -15.27 49.94
N LEU A 6 -1.26 -14.11 50.39
CA LEU A 6 -1.47 -12.96 49.50
C LEU A 6 -0.16 -12.44 48.90
N SER A 7 0.91 -12.35 49.69
CA SER A 7 2.21 -11.87 49.22
C SER A 7 2.80 -12.77 48.13
N VAL A 8 2.69 -14.10 48.27
CA VAL A 8 3.17 -15.07 47.26
C VAL A 8 2.36 -14.95 45.96
N VAL A 9 1.03 -14.81 46.05
CA VAL A 9 0.17 -14.64 44.86
C VAL A 9 0.49 -13.34 44.12
N VAL A 10 0.72 -12.24 44.83
CA VAL A 10 1.08 -10.94 44.21
C VAL A 10 2.45 -11.00 43.54
N VAL A 11 3.45 -11.64 44.16
CA VAL A 11 4.79 -11.80 43.56
C VAL A 11 4.75 -12.71 42.32
N VAL A 12 3.96 -13.78 42.35
CA VAL A 12 3.77 -14.65 41.18
C VAL A 12 3.11 -13.89 40.04
N LEU A 13 2.06 -13.10 40.31
CA LEU A 13 1.40 -12.29 39.29
C LEU A 13 2.34 -11.22 38.70
N LEU A 14 3.12 -10.52 39.52
CA LEU A 14 4.04 -9.48 39.04
C LEU A 14 5.19 -10.03 38.19
N THR A 15 5.70 -11.23 38.51
CA THR A 15 6.76 -11.88 37.74
C THR A 15 6.24 -12.58 36.47
N PHE A 16 5.05 -13.19 36.52
CA PHE A 16 4.40 -13.77 35.34
C PHE A 16 3.97 -12.70 34.33
N VAL A 17 3.42 -11.58 34.79
CA VAL A 17 3.00 -10.48 33.90
C VAL A 17 4.21 -9.89 33.16
N GLN A 18 5.37 -9.81 33.82
CA GLN A 18 6.61 -9.34 33.17
C GLN A 18 7.15 -10.34 32.13
N TRP A 19 6.92 -11.65 32.31
CA TRP A 19 7.26 -12.69 31.33
C TRP A 19 6.29 -12.71 30.14
N CYS A 20 5.00 -12.44 30.35
CA CYS A 20 4.02 -12.29 29.28
C CYS A 20 4.20 -10.99 28.49
N ALA A 21 4.66 -9.91 29.14
CA ALA A 21 4.92 -8.62 28.50
C ALA A 21 6.27 -8.56 27.76
N TYR A 22 7.20 -9.48 28.04
CA TYR A 22 8.41 -9.68 27.23
C TYR A 22 8.05 -10.46 25.96
N SER A 23 7.18 -9.86 25.15
CA SER A 23 6.96 -10.29 23.78
C SER A 23 8.29 -10.11 23.05
N GLN A 24 8.94 -11.23 22.74
CA GLN A 24 10.14 -11.26 21.92
C GLN A 24 9.80 -10.53 20.62
N SER A 25 10.38 -9.35 20.41
CA SER A 25 10.19 -8.60 19.16
C SER A 25 10.44 -9.59 18.02
N PRO A 26 9.47 -9.81 17.10
CA PRO A 26 9.69 -10.76 16.03
C PRO A 26 10.98 -10.35 15.32
N SER A 27 11.86 -11.32 15.09
CA SER A 27 13.05 -11.13 14.26
C SER A 27 12.62 -10.40 13.00
N GLN A 28 13.08 -9.16 12.82
CA GLN A 28 12.74 -8.34 11.66
C GLN A 28 13.08 -9.15 10.41
N LEU A 29 12.07 -9.51 9.61
CA LEU A 29 12.28 -10.21 8.36
C LEU A 29 12.84 -9.21 7.36
N PHE A 30 14.16 -9.18 7.21
CA PHE A 30 14.82 -8.39 6.18
C PHE A 30 14.60 -9.07 4.83
N VAL A 31 13.86 -8.39 3.96
CA VAL A 31 13.63 -8.80 2.57
C VAL A 31 14.42 -7.88 1.67
N ASP A 32 15.26 -8.44 0.81
CA ASP A 32 16.06 -7.64 -0.11
C ASP A 32 15.19 -6.87 -1.11
N ILE A 33 15.71 -5.73 -1.53
CA ILE A 33 15.08 -4.90 -2.56
C ILE A 33 15.30 -5.55 -3.94
N THR A 34 14.22 -5.69 -4.70
CA THR A 34 14.25 -6.18 -6.07
C THR A 34 13.95 -5.02 -7.02
N LEU A 35 14.86 -4.74 -7.94
CA LEU A 35 14.64 -3.73 -8.98
C LEU A 35 13.69 -4.28 -10.04
N VAL A 36 12.77 -3.43 -10.50
CA VAL A 36 11.96 -3.70 -11.69
C VAL A 36 12.90 -3.87 -12.90
N LYS A 37 12.57 -4.80 -13.79
CA LYS A 37 13.37 -5.11 -14.97
C LYS A 37 13.59 -3.84 -15.80
N SER A 38 14.87 -3.59 -16.11
CA SER A 38 15.28 -2.39 -16.86
C SER A 38 14.59 -2.25 -18.21
N THR A 39 14.34 -3.36 -18.91
CA THR A 39 13.58 -3.35 -20.19
C THR A 39 12.15 -2.86 -20.00
N THR A 40 11.41 -3.47 -19.07
CA THR A 40 10.03 -3.09 -18.73
C THR A 40 9.95 -1.63 -18.28
N ALA A 41 10.87 -1.23 -17.40
CA ALA A 41 10.94 0.13 -16.88
C ALA A 41 11.22 1.16 -17.99
N LYS A 42 12.15 0.86 -18.90
CA LYS A 42 12.48 1.71 -20.04
C LYS A 42 11.30 1.84 -21.00
N ASP A 43 10.67 0.73 -21.37
CA ASP A 43 9.57 0.71 -22.34
C ASP A 43 8.34 1.49 -21.85
N LEU A 44 8.06 1.42 -20.53
CA LEU A 44 6.97 2.16 -19.91
C LEU A 44 7.37 3.57 -19.44
N GLY A 45 8.67 3.91 -19.47
CA GLY A 45 9.21 5.15 -18.90
C GLY A 45 9.03 5.25 -17.39
N ALA A 46 9.03 4.11 -16.69
CA ALA A 46 8.90 4.00 -15.25
C ALA A 46 10.25 4.22 -14.57
N TYR A 47 10.42 5.40 -14.00
CA TYR A 47 11.62 5.81 -13.27
C TYR A 47 11.21 6.54 -12.00
N CYS A 48 12.04 6.45 -10.98
CA CYS A 48 11.99 7.31 -9.80
C CYS A 48 12.36 8.76 -10.17
N LEU A 49 12.18 9.70 -9.24
CA LEU A 49 12.48 11.11 -9.48
C LEU A 49 13.97 11.38 -9.76
N ASP A 50 14.85 10.56 -9.20
CA ASP A 50 16.30 10.59 -9.41
C ASP A 50 16.75 9.87 -10.70
N GLY A 51 15.80 9.33 -11.48
CA GLY A 51 16.08 8.55 -12.69
C GLY A 51 16.47 7.10 -12.42
N SER A 52 16.49 6.64 -11.17
CA SER A 52 16.72 5.24 -10.84
C SER A 52 15.52 4.35 -11.23
N LEU A 53 15.76 3.04 -11.31
CA LEU A 53 14.69 2.08 -11.56
C LEU A 53 13.78 1.96 -10.33
N PRO A 54 12.45 1.81 -10.51
CA PRO A 54 11.57 1.48 -9.40
C PRO A 54 11.91 0.09 -8.85
N ALA A 55 11.51 -0.14 -7.60
CA ALA A 55 11.87 -1.34 -6.88
C ALA A 55 10.82 -1.71 -5.84
N TYR A 56 10.77 -2.99 -5.46
CA TYR A 56 9.88 -3.52 -4.44
C TYR A 56 10.61 -4.53 -3.55
N HIS A 57 10.08 -4.75 -2.35
CA HIS A 57 10.43 -5.89 -1.52
C HIS A 57 9.50 -7.06 -1.86
N PHE A 58 10.05 -8.26 -2.06
CA PHE A 58 9.25 -9.43 -2.41
C PHE A 58 9.64 -10.66 -1.60
N SER A 59 8.66 -11.19 -0.88
CA SER A 59 8.76 -12.44 -0.12
C SER A 59 7.69 -13.40 -0.61
N LYS A 60 8.10 -14.59 -1.03
CA LYS A 60 7.17 -15.61 -1.54
C LYS A 60 6.45 -16.30 -0.39
N GLY A 61 5.14 -16.47 -0.55
CA GLY A 61 4.34 -17.32 0.34
C GLY A 61 4.76 -18.79 0.23
N PHE A 62 4.44 -19.57 1.28
CA PHE A 62 4.72 -21.00 1.35
C PHE A 62 3.47 -21.79 1.79
N GLY A 63 3.44 -23.09 1.48
CA GLY A 63 2.32 -23.97 1.81
C GLY A 63 0.98 -23.44 1.25
N SER A 64 -0.02 -23.32 2.11
CA SER A 64 -1.34 -22.78 1.78
C SER A 64 -1.35 -21.27 1.45
N GLY A 65 -0.25 -20.57 1.71
CA GLY A 65 -0.09 -19.13 1.43
C GLY A 65 0.54 -18.82 0.07
N THR A 66 0.93 -19.83 -0.72
CA THR A 66 1.65 -19.62 -2.01
C THR A 66 0.89 -18.76 -3.02
N ASN A 67 -0.44 -18.83 -3.03
CA ASN A 67 -1.32 -18.06 -3.92
C ASN A 67 -2.06 -16.91 -3.22
N ASN A 68 -1.65 -16.55 -1.99
CA ASN A 68 -2.22 -15.42 -1.26
C ASN A 68 -1.24 -14.24 -1.30
N TRP A 69 -1.69 -13.11 -1.83
CA TRP A 69 -0.85 -11.96 -2.12
C TRP A 69 -1.21 -10.76 -1.26
N LEU A 70 -0.20 -10.08 -0.74
CA LEU A 70 -0.31 -8.77 -0.12
C LEU A 70 0.59 -7.80 -0.91
N LEU A 71 -0.01 -6.79 -1.51
CA LEU A 71 0.70 -5.69 -2.14
C LEU A 71 0.48 -4.44 -1.29
N HIS A 72 1.56 -3.88 -0.76
CA HIS A 72 1.51 -2.64 0.01
C HIS A 72 2.21 -1.52 -0.77
N ILE A 73 1.50 -0.43 -1.02
CA ILE A 73 2.05 0.77 -1.65
C ILE A 73 2.65 1.65 -0.56
N GLU A 74 3.98 1.62 -0.46
CA GLU A 74 4.72 2.52 0.40
C GLU A 74 4.76 3.94 -0.18
N THR A 75 4.63 4.93 0.70
CA THR A 75 4.83 6.33 0.35
C THR A 75 6.18 6.81 0.86
N LYS A 76 7.10 7.13 -0.05
CA LYS A 76 8.22 8.05 0.22
C LYS A 76 7.91 9.43 -0.34
N SER A 77 8.65 10.44 0.12
CA SER A 77 8.38 11.83 -0.23
C SER A 77 8.51 12.06 -1.74
N LEU A 78 7.35 12.29 -2.37
CA LEU A 78 7.10 12.77 -3.74
C LEU A 78 7.36 11.74 -4.87
N TYR A 79 6.31 11.41 -5.64
CA TYR A 79 6.38 10.58 -6.85
C TYR A 79 5.56 11.19 -7.99
N PHE A 80 6.22 11.50 -9.12
CA PHE A 80 5.61 12.11 -10.32
C PHE A 80 5.43 11.13 -11.48
N ARG A 81 5.47 9.81 -11.21
CA ARG A 81 5.34 8.74 -12.22
C ARG A 81 4.63 7.50 -11.68
N GLY A 82 3.79 7.67 -10.65
CA GLY A 82 3.15 6.57 -9.92
C GLY A 82 2.45 5.57 -10.83
N GLN A 83 1.67 6.05 -11.82
CA GLN A 83 0.96 5.20 -12.77
C GLN A 83 1.90 4.31 -13.61
N LYS A 84 3.03 4.85 -14.09
CA LYS A 84 4.00 4.10 -14.90
C LYS A 84 4.75 3.08 -14.06
N ILE A 85 5.13 3.47 -12.83
CA ILE A 85 5.77 2.59 -11.85
C ILE A 85 4.83 1.43 -11.50
N TRP A 86 3.57 1.73 -11.19
CA TRP A 86 2.53 0.72 -10.94
C TRP A 86 2.43 -0.30 -12.07
N GLN A 87 2.29 0.16 -13.32
CA GLN A 87 2.20 -0.74 -14.49
C GLN A 87 3.43 -1.63 -14.62
N ALA A 88 4.63 -1.07 -14.46
CA ALA A 88 5.87 -1.83 -14.55
C ALA A 88 5.98 -2.89 -13.44
N MET A 89 5.59 -2.54 -12.20
CA MET A 89 5.59 -3.47 -11.06
C MET A 89 4.59 -4.60 -11.24
N ILE A 90 3.34 -4.32 -11.65
CA ILE A 90 2.34 -5.36 -11.89
C ILE A 90 2.80 -6.29 -13.02
N SER A 91 3.33 -5.74 -14.11
CA SER A 91 3.88 -6.53 -15.22
C SER A 91 5.02 -7.47 -14.79
N ASP A 92 5.85 -7.03 -13.84
CA ASP A 92 6.94 -7.86 -13.31
C ASP A 92 6.46 -8.92 -12.31
N LEU A 93 5.44 -8.62 -11.49
CA LEU A 93 4.92 -9.52 -10.46
C LEU A 93 3.98 -10.61 -11.01
N LEU A 94 3.23 -10.33 -12.08
CA LEU A 94 2.36 -11.31 -12.75
C LEU A 94 3.07 -12.65 -13.05
N PRO A 95 4.20 -12.69 -13.77
CA PRO A 95 4.92 -13.94 -14.03
C PRO A 95 5.58 -14.57 -12.80
N GLN A 96 5.73 -13.82 -11.69
CA GLN A 96 6.28 -14.36 -10.44
C GLN A 96 5.25 -15.12 -9.60
N GLY A 97 4.00 -15.17 -10.05
CA GLY A 97 2.91 -15.95 -9.44
C GLY A 97 1.66 -15.14 -9.15
N LEU A 98 1.71 -13.81 -9.24
CA LEU A 98 0.55 -12.95 -9.01
C LEU A 98 -0.57 -13.27 -10.01
N ALA A 99 -0.23 -13.70 -11.23
CA ALA A 99 -1.19 -14.16 -12.23
C ALA A 99 -2.00 -15.41 -11.82
N HIS A 100 -1.62 -16.10 -10.74
CA HIS A 100 -2.32 -17.28 -10.20
C HIS A 100 -2.87 -17.03 -8.78
N ALA A 101 -2.99 -15.77 -8.37
CA ALA A 101 -3.48 -15.43 -7.04
C ALA A 101 -4.91 -15.97 -6.81
N GLU A 102 -5.12 -16.63 -5.67
CA GLU A 102 -6.44 -17.00 -5.17
C GLU A 102 -7.04 -15.84 -4.35
N LYS A 103 -6.18 -15.18 -3.57
CA LYS A 103 -6.55 -14.03 -2.75
C LYS A 103 -5.49 -12.96 -2.92
N ALA A 104 -5.92 -11.72 -3.10
CA ALA A 104 -5.03 -10.59 -3.17
C ALA A 104 -5.57 -9.44 -2.32
N LEU A 105 -4.69 -8.85 -1.51
CA LEU A 105 -4.97 -7.66 -0.73
C LEU A 105 -4.07 -6.53 -1.23
N LEU A 106 -4.67 -5.45 -1.73
CA LEU A 106 -3.97 -4.21 -2.03
C LEU A 106 -4.13 -3.24 -0.85
N SER A 107 -3.02 -2.76 -0.29
CA SER A 107 -3.03 -1.80 0.81
C SER A 107 -2.09 -0.63 0.58
N GLY A 108 -2.29 0.44 1.33
CA GLY A 108 -1.42 1.63 1.27
C GLY A 108 -1.82 2.63 2.34
N ASP A 109 -0.87 3.48 2.72
CA ASP A 109 -1.04 4.56 3.71
C ASP A 109 -0.87 5.94 3.06
N SER A 110 -1.66 6.92 3.49
CA SER A 110 -1.60 8.31 3.03
C SER A 110 -1.74 8.42 1.50
N ALA A 111 -0.72 8.93 0.78
CA ALA A 111 -0.72 8.95 -0.68
C ALA A 111 -0.82 7.54 -1.29
N GLY A 112 -0.27 6.53 -0.63
CA GLY A 112 -0.40 5.12 -0.98
C GLY A 112 -1.84 4.62 -0.81
N GLY A 113 -2.56 5.09 0.22
CA GLY A 113 -3.99 4.81 0.40
C GLY A 113 -4.82 5.40 -0.74
N LEU A 114 -4.53 6.64 -1.15
CA LEU A 114 -5.15 7.22 -2.35
C LEU A 114 -4.83 6.40 -3.60
N ALA A 115 -3.60 5.92 -3.75
CA ALA A 115 -3.22 5.04 -4.86
C ALA A 115 -4.02 3.72 -4.85
N VAL A 116 -4.35 3.17 -3.68
CA VAL A 116 -5.26 2.02 -3.57
C VAL A 116 -6.64 2.36 -4.15
N PHE A 117 -7.23 3.51 -3.82
CA PHE A 117 -8.50 3.93 -4.41
C PHE A 117 -8.43 4.04 -5.93
N LEU A 118 -7.33 4.56 -6.48
CA LEU A 118 -7.15 4.75 -7.92
C LEU A 118 -6.90 3.43 -8.67
N HIS A 119 -6.26 2.45 -8.04
CA HIS A 119 -5.80 1.24 -8.73
C HIS A 119 -6.60 -0.02 -8.40
N CYS A 120 -7.42 -0.05 -7.36
CA CYS A 120 -8.09 -1.26 -6.88
C CYS A 120 -8.91 -1.97 -7.98
N ASP A 121 -9.74 -1.24 -8.72
CA ASP A 121 -10.59 -1.83 -9.77
C ASP A 121 -9.75 -2.45 -10.89
N ASN A 122 -8.72 -1.73 -11.37
CA ASN A 122 -7.83 -2.23 -12.41
C ASN A 122 -6.97 -3.41 -11.91
N PHE A 123 -6.52 -3.35 -10.66
CA PHE A 123 -5.83 -4.46 -10.00
C PHE A 123 -6.71 -5.70 -9.98
N SER A 124 -7.97 -5.58 -9.59
CA SER A 124 -8.91 -6.70 -9.60
C SER A 124 -9.14 -7.28 -10.99
N ARG A 125 -9.18 -6.44 -12.03
CA ARG A 125 -9.34 -6.88 -13.44
C ARG A 125 -8.08 -7.56 -13.99
N SER A 126 -6.90 -7.25 -13.44
CA SER A 126 -5.63 -7.83 -13.87
C SER A 126 -5.36 -9.25 -13.33
N LEU A 127 -6.18 -9.71 -12.39
CA LEU A 127 -6.06 -11.01 -11.72
C LEU A 127 -7.07 -12.02 -12.28
N PRO A 128 -6.91 -13.33 -12.00
CA PRO A 128 -7.87 -14.36 -12.40
C PRO A 128 -9.30 -14.03 -11.95
N GLY A 129 -10.30 -14.33 -12.80
CA GLY A 129 -11.69 -14.01 -12.50
C GLY A 129 -12.28 -14.72 -11.27
N ASN A 130 -11.63 -15.77 -10.77
CA ASN A 130 -11.98 -16.47 -9.53
C ASN A 130 -11.20 -15.98 -8.30
N ALA A 131 -10.26 -15.04 -8.47
CA ALA A 131 -9.49 -14.48 -7.37
C ALA A 131 -10.35 -13.57 -6.49
N THR A 132 -10.20 -13.68 -5.17
CA THR A 132 -10.83 -12.74 -4.23
C THR A 132 -9.89 -11.57 -3.98
N VAL A 133 -10.28 -10.39 -4.44
CA VAL A 133 -9.50 -9.16 -4.29
C VAL A 133 -10.13 -8.27 -3.23
N LYS A 134 -9.30 -7.77 -2.31
CA LYS A 134 -9.69 -6.77 -1.30
C LYS A 134 -8.70 -5.61 -1.35
N CYS A 135 -9.20 -4.43 -1.00
CA CYS A 135 -8.40 -3.20 -1.00
C CYS A 135 -8.62 -2.44 0.30
N ILE A 136 -7.54 -1.95 0.91
CA ILE A 136 -7.57 -1.16 2.14
C ILE A 136 -6.79 0.13 1.90
N SER A 137 -7.49 1.26 1.91
CA SER A 137 -6.87 2.57 1.92
C SER A 137 -6.78 3.07 3.35
N ASP A 138 -5.59 3.11 3.91
CA ASP A 138 -5.31 3.75 5.20
C ASP A 138 -4.92 5.22 4.98
N ALA A 139 -5.49 6.13 5.76
CA ALA A 139 -5.29 7.60 5.67
C ALA A 139 -5.34 8.23 4.25
N GLY A 140 -5.92 7.54 3.26
CA GLY A 140 -5.87 7.94 1.84
C GLY A 140 -7.06 8.73 1.32
N LEU A 141 -7.99 9.12 2.19
CA LEU A 141 -9.14 9.95 1.83
C LEU A 141 -8.83 11.42 2.11
N PHE A 142 -8.59 12.19 1.06
CA PHE A 142 -8.38 13.63 1.13
C PHE A 142 -9.70 14.36 0.81
N LEU A 143 -10.21 15.10 1.78
CA LEU A 143 -11.49 15.79 1.65
C LEU A 143 -11.33 17.09 0.88
N ASP A 144 -12.16 17.28 -0.15
CA ASP A 144 -12.28 18.56 -0.85
C ASP A 144 -13.18 19.52 -0.07
N ILE A 145 -12.63 20.05 1.03
CA ILE A 145 -13.29 21.00 1.92
C ILE A 145 -12.36 22.17 2.22
N LYS A 146 -12.96 23.26 2.69
CA LYS A 146 -12.23 24.41 3.20
C LYS A 146 -11.45 24.03 4.46
N ASP A 147 -10.22 24.52 4.56
CA ASP A 147 -9.40 24.37 5.75
C ASP A 147 -9.86 25.30 6.90
N VAL A 148 -9.15 25.26 8.03
CA VAL A 148 -9.44 26.08 9.22
C VAL A 148 -9.29 27.59 8.99
N ALA A 149 -8.59 27.99 7.93
CA ALA A 149 -8.45 29.38 7.49
C ALA A 149 -9.47 29.74 6.39
N HIS A 150 -10.42 28.84 6.10
CA HIS A 150 -11.45 28.96 5.06
C HIS A 150 -10.95 28.96 3.60
N ASN A 151 -9.76 28.40 3.36
CA ASN A 151 -9.17 28.28 2.02
C ASN A 151 -9.38 26.88 1.40
N ASP A 152 -9.43 26.81 0.08
CA ASP A 152 -9.55 25.57 -0.70
C ASP A 152 -8.16 24.93 -0.94
N THR A 153 -7.39 24.72 0.13
CA THR A 153 -5.98 24.29 0.08
C THR A 153 -5.80 22.92 -0.57
N ILE A 154 -6.62 21.93 -0.20
CA ILE A 154 -6.54 20.57 -0.76
C ILE A 154 -6.94 20.57 -2.25
N ARG A 155 -8.00 21.31 -2.63
CA ARG A 155 -8.41 21.46 -4.03
C ARG A 155 -7.27 22.01 -4.88
N SER A 156 -6.64 23.09 -4.41
CA SER A 156 -5.54 23.75 -5.12
C SER A 156 -4.35 22.81 -5.27
N LEU A 157 -3.96 22.12 -4.18
CA LEU A 157 -2.88 21.14 -4.20
C LEU A 157 -3.14 20.02 -5.22
N PHE A 158 -4.32 19.41 -5.20
CA PHE A 158 -4.64 18.30 -6.12
C PHE A 158 -4.78 18.76 -7.57
N HIS A 159 -5.31 19.97 -7.79
CA HIS A 159 -5.34 20.57 -9.13
C HIS A 159 -3.94 20.71 -9.72
N ASP A 160 -2.99 21.26 -8.94
CA ASP A 160 -1.62 21.44 -9.37
C ASP A 160 -0.90 20.11 -9.60
N VAL A 161 -1.15 19.10 -8.75
CA VAL A 161 -0.62 17.74 -8.95
C VAL A 161 -1.14 17.12 -10.23
N VAL A 162 -2.46 17.16 -10.46
CA VAL A 162 -3.07 16.59 -11.67
C VAL A 162 -2.53 17.28 -12.92
N SER A 163 -2.43 18.62 -12.89
CA SER A 163 -1.90 19.44 -13.98
C SER A 163 -0.43 19.15 -14.27
N LEU A 164 0.41 19.09 -13.23
CA LEU A 164 1.82 18.77 -13.37
C LEU A 164 2.05 17.34 -13.89
N GLN A 165 1.14 16.43 -13.56
CA GLN A 165 1.21 15.03 -13.99
C GLN A 165 0.61 14.77 -15.37
N GLY A 166 -0.20 15.69 -15.90
CA GLY A 166 -0.91 15.51 -17.17
C GLY A 166 -1.85 14.29 -17.16
N VAL A 167 -2.44 13.99 -15.99
CA VAL A 167 -3.26 12.78 -15.76
C VAL A 167 -4.76 13.05 -15.75
N GLU A 168 -5.21 14.24 -16.16
CA GLU A 168 -6.62 14.62 -16.25
C GLU A 168 -7.45 13.58 -17.01
N GLN A 169 -6.85 12.98 -18.04
CA GLN A 169 -7.49 12.03 -18.94
C GLN A 169 -7.54 10.60 -18.40
N ASN A 170 -6.82 10.30 -17.31
CA ASN A 170 -6.65 8.95 -16.77
C ASN A 170 -7.69 8.59 -15.70
N PHE A 171 -8.51 9.55 -15.25
CA PHE A 171 -9.55 9.28 -14.27
C PHE A 171 -10.71 8.51 -14.90
N GLU A 172 -11.20 7.48 -14.19
CA GLU A 172 -12.36 6.70 -14.66
C GLU A 172 -13.56 7.63 -14.94
N SER A 173 -14.38 7.26 -15.92
CA SER A 173 -15.59 8.00 -16.31
C SER A 173 -16.54 8.29 -15.13
N ARG A 174 -16.58 7.40 -14.13
CA ARG A 174 -17.35 7.58 -12.88
C ARG A 174 -16.82 8.71 -11.99
N VAL A 175 -15.50 8.93 -11.97
CA VAL A 175 -14.84 10.03 -11.24
C VAL A 175 -15.06 11.37 -11.97
N HIS A 176 -15.03 11.35 -13.29
CA HIS A 176 -15.34 12.51 -14.14
C HIS A 176 -16.74 13.10 -13.91
N GLN A 177 -17.72 12.26 -13.55
CA GLN A 177 -19.09 12.70 -13.29
C GLN A 177 -19.25 13.44 -11.96
N PHE A 178 -18.37 13.18 -10.98
CA PHE A 178 -18.30 13.90 -9.71
C PHE A 178 -17.60 15.25 -9.87
N SER A 179 -16.46 15.29 -10.59
CA SER A 179 -15.69 16.53 -10.81
C SER A 179 -16.46 17.60 -11.61
N LYS A 180 -17.41 17.21 -12.47
CA LYS A 180 -18.26 18.17 -13.22
C LYS A 180 -19.49 18.67 -12.44
N ARG A 181 -19.73 18.17 -11.22
CA ARG A 181 -20.91 18.52 -10.41
C ARG A 181 -20.58 19.35 -9.16
N SER A 182 -19.30 19.59 -8.88
CA SER A 182 -18.80 20.45 -7.80
C SER A 182 -18.39 21.82 -8.34
#